data_AF-A0A1J7IYM0-F1
#
_entry.id   AF-A0A1J7IYM0-F1
#
_cell.length_a   1.000
_cell.length_b   1.000
_cell.length_c   1.000
_cell.angle_alpha   90.00
_cell.angle_beta   90.00
_cell.angle_gamma   90.00
#
_symmetry.space_group_name_H-M   'P 1'
#
loop_
_entity.id
_entity.type
_entity.pdbx_description
1 polymer ?
#
loop_
_entity_poly.entity_id
_entity_poly.type
_entity_poly.pdbx_seq_one_letter_code
_entity_poly.pdbx_strand_id
1 'polypeptide(L)'
;MSRRWLSLAPIIQLLFVPLALAAAASCYTPSGNASTTLIPCNPGDPVSHCCSESDFCLSNGLCLNAGGNNGYSVQGCTDKNWGAPCDMRCAVSKVGM
;
A
#
# COMPACT_ATOMS: atom_id res chain seq x y z
N MET A 1 45.25 -14.31 -45.62
CA MET A 1 43.78 -14.38 -45.73
C MET A 1 43.17 -13.86 -44.43
N SER A 2 42.93 -12.55 -44.38
CA SER A 2 42.48 -11.82 -43.19
C SER A 2 40.97 -11.90 -43.04
N ARG A 3 40.48 -12.70 -42.08
CA ARG A 3 39.07 -12.66 -41.69
C ARG A 3 38.88 -11.53 -40.69
N ARG A 4 38.51 -10.36 -41.21
CA ARG A 4 37.95 -9.26 -40.42
C ARG A 4 36.57 -9.70 -39.95
N TRP A 5 36.50 -10.23 -38.73
CA TRP A 5 35.24 -10.38 -38.02
C TRP A 5 34.76 -8.97 -37.62
N LEU A 6 33.77 -8.46 -38.33
CA LEU A 6 33.01 -7.29 -37.92
C LEU A 6 32.27 -7.64 -36.63
N SER A 7 32.74 -7.11 -35.50
CA SER A 7 32.05 -7.18 -34.21
C SER A 7 30.74 -6.40 -34.27
N LEU A 8 29.64 -7.07 -34.62
CA LEU A 8 28.26 -6.58 -34.51
C LEU A 8 27.76 -6.58 -33.04
N ALA A 9 28.65 -6.28 -32.09
CA ALA A 9 28.43 -6.56 -30.67
C ALA A 9 27.83 -5.42 -29.80
N PRO A 10 27.54 -4.18 -30.24
CA PRO A 10 26.98 -3.20 -29.32
C PRO A 10 25.61 -2.66 -29.75
N ILE A 11 24.61 -3.51 -30.04
CA ILE A 11 23.22 -3.02 -30.23
C ILE A 11 22.19 -3.80 -29.38
N ILE A 12 22.49 -5.02 -28.95
CA ILE A 12 21.50 -5.89 -28.27
C ILE A 12 21.31 -5.62 -26.76
N GLN A 13 22.11 -4.75 -26.14
CA GLN A 13 22.05 -4.56 -24.68
C GLN A 13 21.02 -3.53 -24.16
N LEU A 14 20.23 -2.86 -25.02
CA LEU A 14 19.46 -1.69 -24.59
C LEU A 14 17.96 -1.90 -24.26
N LEU A 15 17.43 -3.13 -24.22
CA LEU A 15 15.96 -3.34 -24.19
C LEU A 15 15.37 -4.14 -23.02
N PHE A 16 16.14 -4.49 -21.98
CA PHE A 16 15.57 -5.09 -20.77
C PHE A 16 15.31 -4.03 -19.69
N VAL A 17 14.22 -3.26 -19.84
CA VAL A 17 13.64 -2.51 -18.71
C VAL A 17 12.74 -3.48 -17.95
N PRO A 18 13.05 -3.86 -16.69
CA PRO A 18 12.15 -4.68 -15.90
C PRO A 18 10.89 -3.85 -15.59
N LEU A 19 9.74 -4.30 -16.09
CA LEU A 19 8.45 -3.83 -15.60
C LEU A 19 8.31 -4.33 -14.15
N ALA A 20 8.52 -3.44 -13.19
CA ALA A 20 8.21 -3.70 -11.79
C ALA A 20 6.67 -3.79 -11.67
N LEU A 21 6.15 -5.01 -11.59
CA LEU A 21 4.74 -5.23 -11.28
C LEU A 21 4.51 -4.87 -9.81
N ALA A 22 3.96 -3.70 -9.54
CA ALA A 22 3.54 -3.32 -8.19
C ALA A 22 2.41 -4.26 -7.76
N ALA A 23 2.70 -5.21 -6.87
CA ALA A 23 1.68 -6.04 -6.26
C ALA A 23 0.71 -5.14 -5.49
N ALA A 24 -0.60 -5.30 -5.70
CA ALA A 24 -1.59 -4.59 -4.90
C ALA A 24 -1.37 -4.93 -3.42
N ALA A 25 -1.05 -3.92 -2.61
CA ALA A 25 -0.80 -4.12 -1.19
C ALA A 25 -2.08 -4.61 -0.51
N SER A 26 -2.00 -5.75 0.19
CA SER A 26 -3.12 -6.26 0.99
C SER A 26 -3.33 -5.38 2.22
N CYS A 27 -4.58 -5.08 2.54
CA CYS A 27 -4.92 -4.35 3.75
C CYS A 27 -5.33 -5.31 4.88
N TYR A 28 -4.91 -4.99 6.09
CA TYR A 28 -5.18 -5.76 7.30
C TYR A 28 -5.98 -4.93 8.29
N THR A 29 -6.93 -5.57 8.96
CA THR A 29 -7.71 -5.04 10.08
C THR A 29 -6.88 -5.00 11.37
N PRO A 30 -7.31 -4.28 12.42
CA PRO A 30 -6.62 -4.22 13.72
C PRO A 30 -6.26 -5.58 14.33
N SER A 31 -7.06 -6.59 14.03
CA SER A 31 -6.84 -7.97 14.47
C SER A 31 -5.83 -8.75 13.63
N GLY A 32 -5.22 -8.11 12.62
CA GLY A 32 -4.26 -8.72 11.70
C GLY A 32 -4.90 -9.55 10.57
N ASN A 33 -6.22 -9.54 10.44
CA ASN A 33 -6.92 -10.27 9.36
C ASN A 33 -6.90 -9.46 8.07
N ALA A 34 -6.63 -10.11 6.94
CA ALA A 34 -6.74 -9.49 5.62
C ALA A 34 -8.19 -9.04 5.37
N SER A 35 -8.33 -7.85 4.79
CA SER A 35 -9.62 -7.27 4.41
C SER A 35 -9.72 -7.18 2.89
N THR A 36 -10.88 -7.56 2.35
CA THR A 36 -11.20 -7.42 0.92
C THR A 36 -11.96 -6.14 0.59
N THR A 37 -12.31 -5.34 1.61
CA THR A 37 -13.11 -4.11 1.45
C THR A 37 -12.31 -2.83 1.71
N LEU A 38 -11.06 -2.97 2.16
CA LEU A 38 -10.17 -1.85 2.42
C LEU A 38 -9.12 -1.76 1.31
N ILE A 39 -8.86 -0.54 0.86
CA ILE A 39 -7.84 -0.23 -0.15
C ILE A 39 -6.73 0.63 0.46
N PRO A 40 -5.47 0.48 0.00
CA PRO A 40 -4.38 1.32 0.46
C PRO A 40 -4.55 2.74 -0.06
N CYS A 41 -4.41 3.73 0.83
CA CYS A 41 -4.50 5.13 0.47
C CYS A 41 -3.29 5.64 -0.32
N ASN A 42 -2.10 5.13 -0.02
CA ASN A 42 -0.86 5.37 -0.74
C ASN A 42 -0.29 4.04 -1.25
N PRO A 43 -0.79 3.50 -2.37
CA PRO A 43 -0.35 2.19 -2.88
C PRO A 43 1.13 2.15 -3.31
N GLY A 44 1.77 3.31 -3.49
CA GLY A 44 3.20 3.41 -3.79
C GLY A 44 4.11 3.34 -2.56
N ASP A 45 3.56 3.50 -1.35
CA ASP A 45 4.34 3.48 -0.12
C ASP A 45 4.51 2.03 0.38
N PRO A 46 5.66 1.70 1.01
CA PRO A 46 5.87 0.37 1.59
C PRO A 46 4.88 0.05 2.72
N VAL A 47 4.45 1.07 3.47
CA VAL A 47 3.40 0.98 4.48
C VAL A 47 2.43 2.14 4.27
N SER A 48 1.14 1.83 4.16
CA SER A 48 0.06 2.80 4.03
C SER A 48 -1.07 2.41 4.95
N HIS A 49 -1.76 3.41 5.50
CA HIS A 49 -3.09 3.21 6.04
C HIS A 49 -4.05 2.80 4.91
N CYS A 50 -5.11 2.10 5.30
CA CYS A 50 -6.15 1.65 4.38
C CYS A 50 -7.51 2.17 4.82
N CYS A 51 -8.33 2.51 3.83
CA CYS A 51 -9.69 2.98 4.01
C CYS A 51 -10.68 2.16 3.17
N SER A 52 -11.95 2.19 3.54
CA SER A 52 -13.04 1.73 2.66
C SER A 52 -13.01 2.49 1.34
N GLU A 53 -13.39 1.84 0.23
CA GLU A 53 -13.48 2.48 -1.09
C GLU A 53 -14.41 3.72 -1.12
N SER A 54 -15.36 3.80 -0.18
CA SER A 54 -16.31 4.91 -0.02
C SER A 54 -15.76 6.11 0.77
N ASP A 55 -14.59 5.97 1.40
CA ASP A 55 -14.09 6.89 2.40
C ASP A 55 -12.92 7.72 1.83
N PHE A 56 -12.73 8.94 2.34
CA PHE A 56 -11.61 9.76 1.91
C PHE A 56 -10.36 9.46 2.73
N CYS A 57 -9.27 9.17 2.00
CA CYS A 57 -7.93 9.08 2.55
C CYS A 57 -7.40 10.46 2.94
N LEU A 58 -7.00 10.63 4.19
CA LEU A 58 -6.42 11.87 4.68
C LEU A 58 -4.92 11.73 4.87
N SER A 59 -4.18 12.81 4.62
CA SER A 59 -2.71 12.83 4.70
C SER A 59 -2.15 12.55 6.10
N ASN A 60 -3.00 12.60 7.13
CA ASN A 60 -2.65 12.32 8.52
C ASN A 60 -2.91 10.85 8.93
N GLY A 61 -3.15 9.94 7.97
CA GLY A 61 -3.32 8.52 8.24
C GLY A 61 -4.73 8.10 8.68
N LEU A 62 -5.71 8.99 8.51
CA LEU A 62 -7.10 8.75 8.89
C LEU A 62 -7.99 8.61 7.66
N CYS A 63 -9.08 7.86 7.84
CA CYS A 63 -10.20 7.76 6.91
C CYS A 63 -11.34 8.65 7.37
N LEU A 64 -11.85 9.51 6.49
CA LEU A 64 -13.12 10.20 6.69
C LEU A 64 -14.25 9.35 6.10
N ASN A 65 -15.21 8.96 6.95
CA ASN A 65 -16.36 8.17 6.57
C ASN A 65 -17.42 9.00 5.81
N ALA A 66 -17.08 9.40 4.58
CA ALA A 66 -17.91 10.25 3.73
C ALA A 66 -19.22 9.56 3.31
N GLY A 67 -19.22 8.23 3.23
CA GLY A 67 -20.40 7.43 2.94
C GLY A 67 -21.36 7.23 4.13
N GLY A 68 -21.03 7.74 5.33
CA GLY A 68 -21.85 7.51 6.52
C GLY A 68 -21.86 8.71 7.47
N ASN A 69 -21.14 8.61 8.59
CA ASN A 69 -21.30 9.56 9.71
C ASN A 69 -20.31 10.73 9.71
N ASN A 70 -19.47 10.87 8.68
CA ASN A 70 -18.38 11.85 8.62
C ASN A 70 -17.39 11.75 9.80
N GLY A 71 -17.32 10.59 10.43
CA GLY A 71 -16.35 10.29 11.49
C GLY A 71 -14.96 10.03 10.92
N TYR A 72 -13.95 10.23 11.76
CA TYR A 72 -12.56 9.93 11.46
C TYR A 72 -12.16 8.61 12.13
N SER A 73 -11.45 7.75 11.41
CA SER A 73 -11.03 6.44 11.92
C SER A 73 -9.73 5.96 11.29
N VAL A 74 -9.01 5.08 11.98
CA VAL A 74 -7.99 4.22 11.37
C VAL A 74 -8.66 2.88 11.08
N GLN A 75 -8.83 2.53 9.81
CA GLN A 75 -9.65 1.37 9.41
C GLN A 75 -8.80 0.13 9.11
N GLY A 76 -7.65 0.32 8.46
CA GLY A 76 -6.71 -0.76 8.19
C GLY A 76 -5.30 -0.26 7.90
N CYS A 77 -4.40 -1.22 7.68
CA CYS A 77 -3.01 -0.98 7.36
C CYS A 77 -2.50 -2.00 6.34
N THR A 78 -1.58 -1.62 5.47
CA THR A 78 -0.88 -2.60 4.61
C THR A 78 0.16 -3.41 5.39
N ASP A 79 0.59 -2.92 6.55
CA ASP A 79 1.41 -3.69 7.49
C ASP A 79 0.51 -4.48 8.46
N LYS A 80 0.61 -5.81 8.40
CA LYS A 80 -0.11 -6.72 9.30
C LYS A 80 0.24 -6.51 10.78
N ASN A 81 1.43 -5.96 11.07
CA ASN A 81 1.88 -5.69 12.43
C ASN A 81 1.46 -4.31 12.96
N TRP A 82 0.78 -3.50 12.15
CA TRP A 82 0.25 -2.20 12.56
C TRP A 82 1.31 -1.20 13.02
N GLY A 83 2.46 -1.16 12.33
CA GLY A 83 3.45 -0.10 12.52
C GLY A 83 2.98 1.27 12.01
N ALA A 84 3.77 2.31 12.28
CA ALA A 84 3.53 3.64 11.73
C ALA A 84 3.46 3.61 10.18
N PRO A 85 2.54 4.36 9.55
CA PRO A 85 1.68 5.39 10.13
C PRO A 85 0.32 4.89 10.67
N CYS A 86 0.12 3.58 10.79
CA CYS A 86 -1.17 2.99 11.12
C CYS A 86 -1.47 2.90 12.63
N ASP A 87 -0.76 3.67 13.46
CA ASP A 87 -0.93 3.61 14.91
C ASP A 87 -2.41 3.82 15.27
N MET A 88 -2.97 2.95 16.11
CA MET A 88 -4.36 3.11 16.54
C MET A 88 -4.51 4.37 17.39
N ARG A 89 -5.13 5.39 16.79
CA ARG A 89 -5.45 6.65 17.46
C ARG A 89 -6.93 6.59 17.81
N CYS A 90 -7.26 6.85 19.07
CA CYS A 90 -8.61 6.69 19.64
C CYS A 90 -9.04 5.25 19.95
N ALA A 91 -8.11 4.34 20.24
CA ALA A 91 -8.48 3.05 20.83
C ALA A 91 -9.24 3.29 22.14
N VAL A 92 -10.49 2.83 22.21
CA VAL A 92 -11.18 2.75 23.50
C VAL A 92 -10.33 1.86 24.40
N SER A 93 -9.76 2.43 25.46
CA SER A 93 -9.26 1.62 26.56
C SER A 93 -10.40 0.69 26.93
N LYS A 94 -10.15 -0.62 27.01
CA LYS A 94 -11.11 -1.54 27.60
C LYS A 94 -11.29 -1.17 29.07
N VAL A 95 -12.11 -0.15 29.36
CA VAL A 95 -12.74 0.01 30.66
C VAL A 95 -13.66 -1.19 30.77
N GLY A 96 -13.33 -2.09 31.69
CA GLY A 96 -13.89 -3.43 31.81
C GLY A 96 -15.40 -3.47 31.58
N MET A 97 -15.80 -4.32 30.63
CA MET A 97 -17.12 -4.92 30.53
C MET A 97 -16.96 -6.39 30.84
#